data_AF-A0A3R5QXC3-F1
#
_entry.id   AF-A0A3R5QXC3-F1
#
_cell.length_a   1.000
_cell.length_b   1.000
_cell.length_c   1.000
_cell.angle_alpha   90.00
_cell.angle_beta   90.00
_cell.angle_gamma   90.00
#
_symmetry.space_group_name_H-M   'P 1'
#
loop_
_entity.id
_entity.type
_entity.pdbx_description
1 polymer ?
#
loop_
_entity_poly.entity_id
_entity_poly.type
_entity_poly.pdbx_seq_one_letter_code
_entity_poly.pdbx_strand_id
1 'polypeptide(L)'
;MDAIIEFVTKFWYLIILILVAGILDLFMPKIKRMLGEKPVDAYLSSLDEEKYKVINHISFEVKDKTINIDHVVVSNYGIFVIKDNDYKGTIVGDEADESWKQKLPTKREKISNPIRENYKNIQLLKQVTSEFGDLAYVSIIDFTTNARLQVKAESKVVYTINLVSEIKKYNDEIISDVMKENIYKRLIGYSKRKNQ
;
A
#
# COMPACT_ATOMS: atom_id res chain seq x y z
N MET A 1 -4.87 -40.00 -49.24
CA MET A 1 -3.88 -39.23 -48.47
C MET A 1 -3.84 -37.78 -48.95
N ASP A 2 -3.86 -37.54 -50.25
CA ASP A 2 -3.66 -36.19 -50.83
C ASP A 2 -4.72 -35.16 -50.42
N ALA A 3 -6.00 -35.54 -50.39
CA ALA A 3 -7.07 -34.64 -49.96
C ALA A 3 -6.94 -34.20 -48.48
N ILE A 4 -6.38 -35.04 -47.61
CA ILE A 4 -6.11 -34.70 -46.21
C ILE A 4 -4.93 -33.74 -46.12
N ILE A 5 -3.88 -33.98 -46.91
CA ILE A 5 -2.70 -33.12 -46.97
C ILE A 5 -3.07 -31.72 -47.48
N GLU A 6 -3.85 -31.62 -48.56
CA GLU A 6 -4.33 -30.35 -49.13
C GLU A 6 -5.21 -29.56 -48.15
N PHE A 7 -6.06 -30.27 -47.40
CA PHE A 7 -6.88 -29.65 -46.36
C PHE A 7 -6.01 -29.06 -45.23
N VAL A 8 -5.04 -29.82 -44.72
CA VAL A 8 -4.14 -29.35 -43.66
C VAL A 8 -3.28 -28.18 -44.12
N THR A 9 -2.72 -28.21 -45.34
CA THR A 9 -1.92 -27.11 -45.89
C THR A 9 -2.75 -25.86 -46.17
N LYS A 10 -4.06 -25.98 -46.40
CA LYS A 10 -4.95 -24.83 -46.56
C LYS A 10 -5.37 -24.19 -45.24
N PHE A 11 -5.28 -24.89 -44.11
CA PHE A 11 -5.82 -24.41 -42.82
C PHE A 11 -4.83 -24.45 -41.64
N TRP A 12 -3.56 -24.80 -41.85
CA TRP A 12 -2.52 -24.86 -40.79
C TRP A 12 -2.42 -23.59 -39.94
N TYR A 13 -2.69 -22.40 -40.51
CA TYR A 13 -2.66 -21.14 -39.77
C TYR A 13 -3.74 -21.06 -38.68
N LEU A 14 -4.86 -21.79 -38.79
CA LEU A 14 -5.88 -21.85 -37.74
C LEU A 14 -5.35 -22.57 -36.49
N ILE A 15 -4.50 -23.59 -36.68
CA ILE A 15 -3.83 -24.28 -35.58
C ILE A 15 -2.89 -23.30 -34.86
N ILE A 16 -2.12 -22.51 -35.63
CA ILE A 16 -1.26 -21.47 -35.06
C ILE A 16 -2.09 -20.41 -34.32
N LEU A 17 -3.21 -19.98 -34.87
CA LEU A 17 -4.08 -18.99 -34.24
C LEU A 17 -4.66 -19.50 -32.91
N ILE A 18 -5.08 -20.76 -32.85
CA ILE A 18 -5.54 -21.41 -31.61
C ILE A 18 -4.40 -21.53 -30.60
N LEU A 19 -3.19 -21.91 -31.05
CA LEU A 19 -2.02 -21.98 -30.18
C LEU A 19 -1.64 -20.59 -29.64
N VAL A 20 -1.66 -19.55 -30.46
CA VAL A 20 -1.40 -18.17 -30.06
C VAL A 20 -2.48 -17.69 -29.08
N ALA A 21 -3.76 -17.93 -29.35
CA ALA A 21 -4.84 -17.59 -28.43
C ALA A 21 -4.69 -18.31 -27.07
N GLY A 22 -4.41 -19.61 -27.08
CA GLY A 22 -4.16 -20.38 -25.86
C GLY A 22 -2.94 -19.89 -25.10
N ILE A 23 -1.85 -19.51 -25.79
CA ILE A 23 -0.69 -18.87 -25.17
C ILE A 23 -1.10 -17.53 -24.55
N LEU A 24 -1.80 -16.67 -25.28
CA LEU A 24 -2.24 -15.37 -24.76
C LEU A 24 -3.10 -15.53 -23.51
N ASP A 25 -4.05 -16.46 -23.48
CA ASP A 25 -4.90 -16.74 -22.31
C ASP A 25 -4.09 -17.22 -21.09
N LEU A 26 -3.02 -17.98 -21.29
CA LEU A 26 -2.11 -18.41 -20.22
C LEU A 26 -1.29 -17.24 -19.63
N PHE A 27 -0.91 -16.27 -20.46
CA PHE A 27 -0.14 -15.10 -20.03
C PHE A 27 -1.01 -13.93 -19.56
N MET A 28 -2.28 -13.86 -19.97
CA MET A 28 -3.17 -12.73 -19.69
C MET A 28 -3.36 -12.43 -18.20
N PRO A 29 -3.52 -13.42 -17.29
CA PRO A 29 -3.60 -13.17 -15.86
C PRO A 29 -2.34 -12.51 -15.29
N LYS A 30 -1.15 -12.91 -15.76
CA LYS A 30 0.13 -12.35 -15.31
C LYS A 30 0.32 -10.92 -15.82
N ILE A 31 -0.02 -10.67 -17.09
CA ILE A 31 0.07 -9.34 -17.71
C ILE A 31 -0.94 -8.38 -17.05
N LYS A 32 -2.19 -8.80 -16.83
CA LYS A 32 -3.19 -7.98 -16.12
C LYS A 32 -2.75 -7.64 -14.69
N ARG A 33 -2.12 -8.59 -13.98
CA ARG A 33 -1.56 -8.35 -12.65
C ARG A 33 -0.43 -7.31 -12.70
N MET A 34 0.54 -7.46 -13.61
CA MET A 34 1.66 -6.51 -13.73
C MET A 34 1.21 -5.11 -14.16
N LEU A 35 0.21 -4.99 -15.03
CA LEU A 35 -0.31 -3.69 -15.48
C LEU A 35 -1.16 -2.98 -14.41
N GLY A 36 -1.67 -3.71 -13.41
CA GLY A 36 -2.52 -3.16 -12.35
C GLY A 36 -1.79 -2.86 -11.03
N GLU A 37 -0.64 -3.48 -10.78
CA GLU A 37 0.17 -3.23 -9.57
C GLU A 37 0.95 -1.92 -9.72
N LYS A 38 0.34 -0.83 -9.27
CA LYS A 38 1.00 0.46 -9.10
C LYS A 38 1.60 0.57 -7.69
N PRO A 39 2.73 1.29 -7.52
CA PRO A 39 3.23 1.60 -6.19
C PRO A 39 2.21 2.43 -5.40
N VAL A 40 2.25 2.33 -4.06
CA VAL A 40 1.35 3.07 -3.16
C VAL A 40 1.34 4.56 -3.47
N ASP A 41 2.51 5.15 -3.74
CA ASP A 41 2.69 6.54 -4.16
C ASP A 41 1.78 6.96 -5.32
N ALA A 42 1.59 6.09 -6.31
CA ALA A 42 0.79 6.37 -7.49
C ALA A 42 -0.73 6.26 -7.22
N TYR A 43 -1.13 5.51 -6.20
CA TYR A 43 -2.51 5.55 -5.71
C TYR A 43 -2.75 6.83 -4.92
N LEU A 44 -1.85 7.17 -4.00
CA LEU A 44 -1.99 8.36 -3.15
C LEU A 44 -1.95 9.67 -3.95
N SER A 45 -1.19 9.74 -5.06
CA SER A 45 -1.17 10.91 -5.94
C SER A 45 -2.49 11.18 -6.67
N SER A 46 -3.46 10.25 -6.61
CA SER A 46 -4.82 10.47 -7.14
C SER A 46 -5.76 11.19 -6.18
N LEU A 47 -5.31 11.47 -4.95
CA LEU A 47 -6.05 12.28 -3.99
C LEU A 47 -6.07 13.75 -4.44
N ASP A 48 -7.12 14.47 -4.08
CA ASP A 48 -7.27 15.88 -4.37
C ASP A 48 -6.19 16.71 -3.63
N GLU A 49 -5.27 17.33 -4.35
CA GLU A 49 -4.15 18.07 -3.79
C GLU A 49 -4.56 19.30 -2.98
N GLU A 50 -5.80 19.80 -3.19
CA GLU A 50 -6.37 20.85 -2.36
C GLU A 50 -6.71 20.32 -0.97
N LYS A 51 -7.20 19.08 -0.85
CA LYS A 51 -7.65 18.48 0.43
C LYS A 51 -6.59 17.61 1.10
N TYR A 52 -5.62 17.09 0.34
CA TYR A 52 -4.66 16.10 0.80
C TYR A 52 -3.24 16.50 0.40
N LYS A 53 -2.29 16.36 1.34
CA LYS A 53 -0.85 16.47 1.10
C LYS A 53 -0.16 15.16 1.44
N VAL A 54 0.49 14.55 0.45
CA VAL A 54 1.13 13.24 0.58
C VAL A 54 2.63 13.42 0.84
N ILE A 55 3.16 12.67 1.81
CA ILE A 55 4.59 12.58 2.11
C ILE A 55 4.97 11.11 2.10
N ASN A 56 5.86 10.73 1.18
CA ASN A 56 6.36 9.36 1.09
C ASN A 56 7.74 9.27 1.74
N HIS A 57 8.03 8.12 2.36
CA HIS A 57 9.32 7.74 2.92
C HIS A 57 9.89 8.77 3.91
N ILE A 58 9.16 9.03 4.99
CA ILE A 58 9.63 9.94 6.03
C ILE A 58 10.43 9.17 7.09
N SER A 59 11.67 9.64 7.33
CA SER A 59 12.60 9.04 8.27
C SER A 59 13.26 10.14 9.11
N PHE A 60 13.12 10.07 10.45
CA PHE A 60 13.71 11.05 11.36
C PHE A 60 13.91 10.49 12.76
N GLU A 61 14.75 11.15 13.54
CA GLU A 61 15.06 10.73 14.91
C GLU A 61 14.39 11.63 15.94
N VAL A 62 13.80 10.99 16.95
CA VAL A 62 13.24 11.65 18.14
C VAL A 62 13.75 10.93 19.37
N LYS A 63 14.55 11.61 20.21
CA LYS A 63 15.09 11.05 21.46
C LYS A 63 15.76 9.68 21.24
N ASP A 64 16.70 9.62 20.30
CA ASP A 64 17.45 8.42 19.90
C ASP A 64 16.61 7.26 19.33
N LYS A 65 15.35 7.53 18.95
CA LYS A 65 14.50 6.57 18.24
C LYS A 65 14.32 7.01 16.80
N THR A 66 14.73 6.16 15.87
CA THR A 66 14.46 6.34 14.45
C THR A 66 13.01 5.98 14.15
N ILE A 67 12.32 6.90 13.50
CA ILE A 67 10.99 6.75 12.94
C ILE A 67 11.18 6.48 11.46
N ASN A 68 10.49 5.47 10.94
CA ASN A 68 10.40 5.20 9.52
C ASN A 68 8.92 4.97 9.20
N ILE A 69 8.32 5.91 8.48
CA ILE A 69 6.94 5.84 8.04
C ILE A 69 6.93 5.81 6.53
N ASP A 70 6.20 4.85 5.97
CA ASP A 70 6.17 4.60 4.53
C ASP A 70 5.40 5.73 3.85
N HIS A 71 4.19 6.05 4.31
CA HIS A 71 3.44 7.22 3.82
C HIS A 71 2.69 7.95 4.93
N VAL A 72 2.68 9.28 4.84
CA VAL A 72 1.80 10.16 5.64
C VAL A 72 0.96 10.99 4.69
N VAL A 73 -0.36 10.98 4.89
CA VAL A 73 -1.28 11.88 4.19
C VAL A 73 -1.82 12.87 5.21
N VAL A 74 -1.43 14.14 5.09
CA VAL A 74 -1.97 15.23 5.89
C VAL A 74 -3.17 15.80 5.14
N SER A 75 -4.35 15.75 5.73
CA SER A 75 -5.60 16.19 5.08
C SER A 75 -6.43 17.08 5.98
N ASN A 76 -7.48 17.69 5.41
CA ASN A 76 -8.51 18.37 6.19
C ASN A 76 -9.31 17.43 7.11
N TYR A 77 -9.27 16.12 6.85
CA TYR A 77 -10.07 15.09 7.53
C TYR A 77 -9.27 14.32 8.60
N GLY A 78 -7.99 14.64 8.78
CA GLY A 78 -7.07 13.95 9.68
C GLY A 78 -5.71 13.64 9.05
N ILE A 79 -4.85 12.99 9.84
CA ILE A 79 -3.51 12.53 9.42
C ILE A 79 -3.55 11.02 9.26
N PHE A 80 -3.43 10.54 8.03
CA PHE A 80 -3.34 9.12 7.74
C PHE A 80 -1.88 8.68 7.78
N VAL A 81 -1.58 7.68 8.60
CA VAL A 81 -0.25 7.08 8.71
C VAL A 81 -0.36 5.68 8.15
N ILE A 82 0.32 5.45 7.03
CA ILE A 82 0.15 4.27 6.20
C ILE A 82 1.43 3.44 6.27
N LYS A 83 1.26 2.16 6.60
CA LYS A 83 2.32 1.16 6.56
C LYS A 83 2.14 0.30 5.30
N ASP A 84 3.12 0.35 4.39
CA ASP A 84 3.15 -0.45 3.17
C ASP A 84 3.73 -1.83 3.45
N ASN A 85 3.07 -2.88 2.94
CA ASN A 85 3.51 -4.26 3.10
C ASN A 85 3.41 -5.05 1.77
N ASP A 86 4.51 -5.13 1.04
CA ASP A 86 4.65 -5.98 -0.15
C ASP A 86 5.06 -7.43 0.17
N TYR A 87 4.36 -8.07 1.10
CA TYR A 87 4.55 -9.49 1.35
C TYR A 87 3.85 -10.37 0.29
N LYS A 88 4.34 -11.60 0.14
CA LYS A 88 3.77 -12.63 -0.74
C LYS A 88 3.24 -13.82 0.05
N GLY A 89 2.30 -14.55 -0.54
CA GLY A 89 1.76 -15.77 0.06
C GLY A 89 0.65 -15.47 1.05
N THR A 90 0.45 -16.32 2.07
CA THR A 90 -0.62 -16.09 3.08
C THR A 90 -0.04 -15.42 4.32
N ILE A 91 -0.60 -14.28 4.70
CA ILE A 91 -0.28 -13.60 5.96
C ILE A 91 -1.30 -14.00 7.00
N VAL A 92 -0.83 -14.55 8.12
CA VAL A 92 -1.67 -15.00 9.23
C VAL A 92 -1.25 -14.27 10.50
N GLY A 93 -2.20 -13.68 11.21
CA GLY A 93 -1.92 -13.00 12.46
C GLY A 93 -3.17 -12.47 13.13
N ASP A 94 -3.01 -12.08 14.38
CA ASP A 94 -4.00 -11.36 15.17
C ASP A 94 -3.44 -9.97 15.53
N GLU A 95 -4.31 -8.98 15.70
CA GLU A 95 -3.92 -7.63 16.11
C GLU A 95 -3.16 -7.62 17.45
N ALA A 96 -3.52 -8.50 18.38
CA ALA A 96 -2.85 -8.62 19.68
C ALA A 96 -1.47 -9.30 19.61
N ASP A 97 -1.16 -10.00 18.51
CA ASP A 97 0.08 -10.75 18.38
C ASP A 97 1.31 -9.82 18.38
N GLU A 98 2.42 -10.30 18.94
CA GLU A 98 3.71 -9.62 18.79
C GLU A 98 4.20 -9.60 17.34
N SER A 99 3.87 -10.64 16.60
CA SER A 99 4.37 -10.90 15.26
C SER A 99 3.37 -11.73 14.48
N TRP A 100 3.34 -11.53 13.18
CA TRP A 100 2.55 -12.35 12.28
C TRP A 100 3.42 -13.41 11.61
N LYS A 101 2.77 -14.26 10.81
CA LYS A 101 3.42 -15.34 10.06
C LYS A 101 3.14 -15.16 8.58
N GLN A 102 4.19 -15.10 7.78
CA GLN A 102 4.14 -15.24 6.34
C GLN A 102 4.26 -16.71 5.96
N LYS A 103 3.29 -17.22 5.18
CA LYS A 103 3.28 -18.58 4.65
C LYS A 103 3.48 -18.56 3.14
N LEU A 104 4.67 -18.97 2.70
CA LEU A 104 5.03 -19.17 1.29
C LEU A 104 4.94 -20.67 0.94
N PRO A 105 4.91 -21.09 -0.33
CA PRO A 105 4.79 -22.52 -0.66
C PRO A 105 5.85 -23.40 0.01
N THR A 106 7.09 -22.91 0.09
CA THR A 106 8.25 -23.66 0.59
C THR A 106 8.71 -23.29 2.00
N LYS A 107 8.25 -22.15 2.56
CA LYS A 107 8.73 -21.66 3.86
C LYS A 107 7.67 -20.94 4.67
N ARG A 108 7.95 -20.79 5.95
CA ARG A 108 7.14 -20.08 6.94
C ARG A 108 8.08 -19.11 7.66
N GLU A 109 7.74 -17.83 7.67
CA GLU A 109 8.59 -16.79 8.25
C GLU A 109 7.79 -15.98 9.27
N LYS A 110 8.43 -15.63 10.38
CA LYS A 110 7.89 -14.69 11.38
C LYS A 110 8.14 -13.28 10.84
N ILE A 111 7.10 -12.47 10.74
CA ILE A 111 7.20 -11.05 10.38
C ILE A 111 6.72 -10.23 11.58
N SER A 112 7.25 -9.03 11.75
CA SER A 112 6.75 -8.11 12.76
C SER A 112 5.27 -7.79 12.54
N ASN A 113 4.54 -7.48 13.60
CA ASN A 113 3.15 -7.05 13.47
C ASN A 113 3.11 -5.58 12.96
N PRO A 114 2.63 -5.33 11.72
CA PRO A 114 2.65 -4.00 11.12
C PRO A 114 1.72 -3.01 11.85
N ILE A 115 0.64 -3.49 12.49
CA ILE A 115 -0.25 -2.64 13.31
C ILE A 115 0.55 -2.05 14.48
N ARG A 116 1.33 -2.88 15.17
CA ARG A 116 2.13 -2.43 16.33
C ARG A 116 3.28 -1.53 15.91
N GLU A 117 3.91 -1.79 14.76
CA GLU A 117 4.89 -0.87 14.18
C GLU A 117 4.28 0.49 13.88
N ASN A 118 3.15 0.52 13.17
CA ASN A 118 2.52 1.76 12.77
C ASN A 118 2.00 2.54 13.97
N TYR A 119 1.49 1.86 15.00
CA TYR A 119 1.13 2.49 16.27
C TYR A 119 2.31 3.23 16.91
N LYS A 120 3.50 2.60 16.98
CA LYS A 120 4.71 3.26 17.52
C LYS A 120 5.07 4.51 16.73
N ASN A 121 5.00 4.42 15.40
CA ASN A 121 5.22 5.55 14.52
C ASN A 121 4.22 6.70 14.78
N ILE A 122 2.93 6.40 14.93
CA ILE A 122 1.90 7.40 15.28
C ILE A 122 2.20 8.05 16.63
N GLN A 123 2.59 7.29 17.65
CA GLN A 123 2.92 7.86 18.97
C GLN A 123 4.11 8.82 18.90
N LEU A 124 5.07 8.55 18.01
CA LEU A 124 6.20 9.45 17.80
C LEU A 124 5.82 10.65 16.93
N LEU A 125 4.95 10.46 15.94
CA LEU A 125 4.43 11.55 15.11
C LEU A 125 3.66 12.56 15.97
N LYS A 126 2.83 12.09 16.91
CA LYS A 126 2.14 12.92 17.90
C LYS A 126 3.08 13.81 18.71
N GLN A 127 4.30 13.37 19.00
CA GLN A 127 5.27 14.19 19.73
C GLN A 127 5.77 15.37 18.89
N VAL A 128 6.04 15.14 17.60
CA VAL A 128 6.62 16.18 16.73
C VAL A 128 5.60 17.18 16.18
N THR A 129 4.31 16.85 16.26
CA THR A 129 3.19 17.70 15.85
C THR A 129 2.34 18.16 17.05
N SER A 130 2.84 17.99 18.27
CA SER A 130 2.11 18.34 19.51
C SER A 130 1.72 19.82 19.59
N GLU A 131 2.46 20.70 18.91
CA GLU A 131 2.18 22.15 18.81
C GLU A 131 0.89 22.49 18.04
N PHE A 132 0.35 21.55 17.25
CA PHE A 132 -0.86 21.76 16.45
C PHE A 132 -2.15 21.34 17.16
N GLY A 133 -2.08 20.98 18.44
CA GLY A 133 -3.24 20.56 19.24
C GLY A 133 -3.55 19.07 19.10
N ASP A 134 -4.78 18.69 19.45
CA ASP A 134 -5.24 17.30 19.35
C ASP A 134 -5.65 16.98 17.91
N LEU A 135 -4.79 16.24 17.22
CA LEU A 135 -4.97 15.86 15.83
C LEU A 135 -5.51 14.43 15.74
N ALA A 136 -6.46 14.19 14.84
CA ALA A 136 -6.92 12.84 14.53
C ALA A 136 -5.89 12.11 13.68
N TYR A 137 -5.40 10.96 14.17
CA TYR A 137 -4.52 10.07 13.42
C TYR A 137 -5.27 8.80 13.04
N VAL A 138 -5.17 8.42 11.77
CA VAL A 138 -5.77 7.20 11.24
C VAL A 138 -4.64 6.26 10.83
N SER A 139 -4.56 5.12 11.51
CA SER A 139 -3.65 4.03 11.15
C SER A 139 -4.25 3.22 10.01
N ILE A 140 -3.51 3.07 8.90
CA ILE A 140 -3.88 2.16 7.82
C ILE A 140 -2.71 1.23 7.56
N ILE A 141 -2.97 -0.07 7.60
CA ILE A 141 -2.01 -1.09 7.18
C ILE A 141 -2.42 -1.54 5.79
N ASP A 142 -1.60 -1.22 4.80
CA ASP A 142 -1.85 -1.65 3.44
C ASP A 142 -1.04 -2.92 3.12
N PHE A 143 -1.60 -3.73 2.21
CA PHE A 143 -0.95 -4.90 1.63
C PHE A 143 -1.18 -4.92 0.13
N THR A 144 -0.17 -5.36 -0.63
CA THR A 144 -0.36 -5.65 -2.05
C THR A 144 -1.24 -6.89 -2.24
N THR A 145 -1.85 -7.03 -3.42
CA THR A 145 -2.67 -8.20 -3.78
C THR A 145 -1.85 -9.49 -3.92
N ASN A 146 -0.52 -9.42 -3.79
CA ASN A 146 0.36 -10.58 -3.74
C ASN A 146 0.25 -11.35 -2.42
N ALA A 147 -0.34 -10.74 -1.38
CA ALA A 147 -0.66 -11.37 -0.11
C ALA A 147 -2.14 -11.79 -0.01
N ARG A 148 -2.39 -13.02 0.47
CA ARG A 148 -3.69 -13.42 0.98
C ARG A 148 -3.74 -13.17 2.48
N LEU A 149 -4.65 -12.31 2.92
CA LEU A 149 -4.79 -11.98 4.34
C LEU A 149 -5.70 -12.98 5.06
N GLN A 150 -5.20 -13.53 6.17
CA GLN A 150 -5.95 -14.29 7.18
C GLN A 150 -5.65 -13.65 8.53
N VAL A 151 -5.99 -12.36 8.62
CA VAL A 151 -5.72 -11.53 9.78
C VAL A 151 -7.03 -11.25 10.52
N LYS A 152 -6.99 -11.33 11.85
CA LYS A 152 -8.07 -10.87 12.73
C LYS A 152 -7.65 -9.54 13.33
N ALA A 153 -8.28 -8.45 12.90
CA ALA A 153 -7.98 -7.11 13.38
C ALA A 153 -9.24 -6.25 13.33
N GLU A 154 -9.39 -5.37 14.31
CA GLU A 154 -10.33 -4.24 14.29
C GLU A 154 -9.69 -3.04 13.57
N SER A 155 -8.36 -2.93 13.65
CA SER A 155 -7.55 -1.97 12.90
C SER A 155 -7.77 -2.10 11.38
N LYS A 156 -7.58 -0.98 10.67
CA LYS A 156 -7.75 -0.89 9.22
C LYS A 156 -6.61 -1.60 8.49
N VAL A 157 -6.84 -2.86 8.13
CA VAL A 157 -5.99 -3.63 7.23
C VAL A 157 -6.67 -3.73 5.87
N VAL A 158 -6.07 -3.14 4.84
CA VAL A 158 -6.67 -3.03 3.49
C VAL A 158 -5.70 -3.48 2.41
N TYR A 159 -6.24 -3.81 1.25
CA TYR A 159 -5.42 -3.98 0.06
C TYR A 159 -5.10 -2.61 -0.56
N THR A 160 -3.90 -2.45 -1.13
CA THR A 160 -3.43 -1.20 -1.76
C THR A 160 -4.43 -0.65 -2.78
N ILE A 161 -5.08 -1.53 -3.56
CA ILE A 161 -6.12 -1.17 -4.53
C ILE A 161 -7.34 -0.45 -3.90
N ASN A 162 -7.57 -0.64 -2.60
CA ASN A 162 -8.67 -0.05 -1.83
C ASN A 162 -8.19 1.08 -0.91
N LEU A 163 -6.90 1.45 -0.94
CA LEU A 163 -6.33 2.42 -0.01
C LEU A 163 -6.98 3.80 -0.14
N VAL A 164 -7.11 4.30 -1.37
CA VAL A 164 -7.71 5.61 -1.65
C VAL A 164 -9.18 5.64 -1.26
N SER A 165 -9.92 4.56 -1.53
CA SER A 165 -11.34 4.49 -1.14
C SER A 165 -11.51 4.39 0.37
N GLU A 166 -10.59 3.75 1.10
CA GLU A 166 -10.59 3.75 2.57
C GLU A 166 -10.31 5.14 3.15
N ILE A 167 -9.32 5.87 2.61
CA ILE A 167 -9.01 7.26 3.01
C ILE A 167 -10.21 8.17 2.79
N LYS A 168 -10.88 8.05 1.63
CA LYS A 168 -12.04 8.89 1.27
C LYS A 168 -13.31 8.62 2.10
N LYS A 169 -13.33 7.60 2.98
CA LYS A 169 -14.43 7.41 3.94
C LYS A 169 -14.48 8.49 5.01
N TYR A 170 -13.37 9.20 5.22
CA TYR A 170 -13.26 10.33 6.15
C TYR A 170 -13.51 11.62 5.37
N ASN A 171 -14.55 12.35 5.75
CA ASN A 171 -15.00 13.56 5.04
C ASN A 171 -15.44 14.69 5.98
N ASP A 172 -15.34 14.50 7.29
CA ASP A 172 -15.57 15.56 8.29
C ASP A 172 -14.34 16.47 8.35
N GLU A 173 -14.50 17.73 7.95
CA GLU A 173 -13.40 18.71 7.98
C GLU A 173 -13.10 19.13 9.42
N ILE A 174 -11.98 18.64 9.95
CA ILE A 174 -11.52 18.87 11.32
C ILE A 174 -10.17 19.61 11.39
N ILE A 175 -9.47 19.71 10.26
CA ILE A 175 -8.20 20.44 10.11
C ILE A 175 -8.38 21.51 9.03
N SER A 176 -8.07 22.78 9.36
CA SER A 176 -8.12 23.88 8.40
C SER A 176 -6.98 23.81 7.39
N ASP A 177 -7.15 24.46 6.23
CA ASP A 177 -6.11 24.48 5.19
C ASP A 177 -4.78 25.04 5.70
N VAL A 178 -4.83 26.12 6.50
CA VAL A 178 -3.63 26.73 7.10
C VAL A 178 -2.94 25.74 8.05
N MET A 179 -3.71 25.03 8.89
CA MET A 179 -3.16 24.05 9.82
C MET A 179 -2.55 22.86 9.07
N LYS A 180 -3.25 22.31 8.07
CA LYS A 180 -2.75 21.25 7.19
C LYS A 180 -1.43 21.63 6.53
N GLU A 181 -1.33 22.84 5.97
CA GLU A 181 -0.10 23.35 5.35
C GLU A 181 1.05 23.46 6.35
N ASN A 182 0.77 23.93 7.57
CA ASN A 182 1.79 24.03 8.62
C ASN A 182 2.28 22.65 9.09
N ILE A 183 1.37 21.69 9.28
CA ILE A 183 1.71 20.30 9.61
C ILE A 183 2.55 19.69 8.48
N TYR A 184 2.12 19.83 7.22
CA TYR A 184 2.85 19.32 6.07
C TYR A 184 4.27 19.88 6.01
N LYS A 185 4.43 21.21 6.16
CA LYS A 185 5.75 21.87 6.21
C LYS A 185 6.60 21.39 7.38
N ARG A 186 6.01 21.15 8.55
CA ARG A 186 6.71 20.60 9.71
C ARG A 186 7.28 19.22 9.39
N LEU A 187 6.46 18.33 8.82
CA LEU A 187 6.84 16.95 8.52
C LEU A 187 7.84 16.85 7.37
N ILE A 188 7.67 17.61 6.29
CA ILE A 188 8.63 17.60 5.17
C ILE A 188 10.01 18.16 5.60
N GLY A 189 10.03 19.05 6.60
CA GLY A 189 11.27 19.55 7.20
C GLY A 189 12.11 18.47 7.88
N TYR A 190 11.50 17.35 8.29
CA TYR A 190 12.21 16.19 8.81
C TYR A 190 12.74 15.29 7.68
N SER A 191 11.96 15.10 6.60
CA SER A 191 12.36 14.29 5.44
C SER A 191 13.63 14.80 4.75
N LYS A 192 13.81 16.12 4.64
CA LYS A 192 14.94 16.72 3.91
C LYS A 192 16.31 16.63 4.61
N ARG A 193 16.36 16.37 5.93
CA ARG A 193 17.61 16.42 6.73
C ARG A 193 18.57 15.26 6.48
N LYS A 194 18.18 14.25 5.68
CA LYS A 194 18.99 13.04 5.42
C LYS A 194 19.78 13.08 4.09
N ASN A 195 19.57 14.10 3.25
CA ASN A 195 20.31 14.29 1.99
C ASN A 195 21.47 15.29 2.12
N GLN A 196 21.96 15.53 3.34
CA GLN A 196 23.17 16.32 3.62
C GLN A 196 24.15 15.49 4.45
#